data_AF-A0AAE9L6A9-F1
#
_entry.id   AF-A0AAE9L6A9-F1
#
_cell.length_a   1.000
_cell.length_b   1.000
_cell.length_c   1.000
_cell.angle_alpha   90.00
_cell.angle_beta   90.00
_cell.angle_gamma   90.00
#
_symmetry.space_group_name_H-M   'P 1'
#
loop_
_entity.id
_entity.type
_entity.pdbx_description
1 polymer ?
#
loop_
_entity_poly.entity_id
_entity_poly.type
_entity_poly.pdbx_seq_one_letter_code
_entity_poly.pdbx_strand_id
1 'polypeptide(L)'
;MYVKNENKKKMYVLEIIKWISIIGLIATSIFGNYLCRNYSVLARSIVILIIVVIATYIASTTKIGKLIVIFGNESRTECRKVVWPSYQDGLNTTLIVTGVTIIMSLLLWGLDTILVHIISFGLRL
;
A
#
# COMPACT_ATOMS: atom_id res chain seq x y z
N MET A 1 6.46 -42.79 -13.53
CA MET A 1 7.15 -41.58 -13.00
C MET A 1 7.51 -40.56 -14.09
N TYR A 2 7.84 -40.96 -15.33
CA TYR A 2 8.18 -40.05 -16.43
C TYR A 2 7.06 -39.08 -16.89
N VAL A 3 5.81 -39.54 -16.94
CA VAL A 3 4.65 -38.73 -17.41
C VAL A 3 4.36 -37.49 -16.54
N LYS A 4 4.70 -37.52 -15.25
CA LYS A 4 4.47 -36.39 -14.33
C LYS A 4 5.49 -35.25 -14.55
N ASN A 5 6.68 -35.58 -15.05
CA ASN A 5 7.75 -34.60 -15.29
C ASN A 5 7.50 -33.79 -16.58
N GLU A 6 6.98 -34.44 -17.63
CA GLU A 6 6.62 -33.75 -18.88
C GLU A 6 5.48 -32.74 -18.69
N ASN A 7 4.46 -33.08 -17.91
CA ASN A 7 3.36 -32.17 -17.59
C ASN A 7 3.83 -30.94 -16.79
N LYS A 8 4.73 -31.13 -15.81
CA LYS A 8 5.35 -30.00 -15.10
C LYS A 8 6.16 -29.10 -16.03
N LYS A 9 6.95 -29.70 -16.94
CA LYS A 9 7.74 -28.96 -17.93
C LYS A 9 6.87 -28.13 -18.86
N LYS A 10 5.81 -28.72 -19.44
CA LYS A 10 4.84 -28.00 -20.30
C LYS A 10 4.18 -26.84 -19.55
N MET A 11 3.76 -27.07 -18.31
CA MET A 11 3.12 -26.06 -17.46
C MET A 11 4.06 -24.91 -17.10
N TYR A 12 5.36 -25.16 -16.97
CA TYR A 12 6.38 -24.12 -16.73
C TYR A 12 6.66 -23.28 -17.99
N VAL A 13 6.77 -23.92 -19.15
CA VAL A 13 6.98 -23.22 -20.43
C VAL A 13 5.81 -22.29 -20.75
N LEU A 14 4.56 -22.72 -20.52
CA LEU A 14 3.38 -21.88 -20.70
C LEU A 14 3.39 -20.64 -19.80
N GLU A 15 3.92 -20.74 -18.58
CA GLU A 15 4.05 -19.57 -17.71
C GLU A 15 5.12 -18.61 -18.18
N ILE A 16 6.29 -19.12 -18.59
CA ILE A 16 7.35 -18.29 -19.15
C ILE A 16 6.84 -17.50 -20.35
N ILE A 17 6.08 -18.13 -21.24
CA ILE A 17 5.50 -17.46 -22.41
C ILE A 17 4.57 -16.32 -21.99
N LYS A 18 3.71 -16.54 -20.97
CA LYS A 18 2.84 -15.49 -20.43
C LYS A 18 3.63 -14.35 -19.81
N TRP A 19 4.67 -14.64 -19.05
CA TRP A 19 5.55 -13.63 -18.46
C TRP A 19 6.30 -12.82 -19.51
N ILE A 20 6.84 -13.47 -20.54
CA ILE A 20 7.47 -12.77 -21.69
C ILE A 20 6.47 -11.83 -22.37
N SER A 21 5.22 -12.26 -22.56
CA SER A 21 4.17 -11.45 -23.18
C SER A 21 3.85 -10.20 -22.35
N ILE A 22 3.73 -10.35 -21.03
CA ILE A 22 3.48 -9.24 -20.10
C ILE A 22 4.64 -8.23 -20.16
N ILE A 23 5.89 -8.70 -20.11
CA ILE A 23 7.08 -7.85 -20.17
C ILE A 23 7.15 -7.12 -21.52
N GLY A 24 6.81 -7.80 -22.62
CA GLY A 24 6.74 -7.21 -23.96
C GLY A 24 5.69 -6.10 -24.06
N LEU A 25 4.49 -6.32 -23.52
CA LEU A 25 3.42 -5.31 -23.48
C LEU A 25 3.83 -4.07 -22.70
N ILE A 26 4.48 -4.25 -21.54
CA ILE A 26 4.97 -3.14 -20.72
C ILE A 26 6.09 -2.38 -21.45
N ALA A 27 7.05 -3.08 -22.04
CA ALA A 27 8.11 -2.47 -22.83
C ALA A 27 7.53 -1.65 -24.00
N THR A 28 6.54 -2.20 -24.72
CA THR A 28 5.87 -1.52 -25.82
C THR A 28 5.14 -0.26 -25.35
N SER A 29 4.52 -0.30 -24.16
CA SER A 29 3.89 0.87 -23.53
C SER A 29 4.91 1.98 -23.25
N ILE A 30 6.08 1.63 -22.71
CA ILE A 30 7.17 2.58 -22.40
C ILE A 30 7.75 3.19 -23.70
N PHE A 31 8.02 2.35 -24.71
CA PHE A 31 8.54 2.81 -26.00
C PHE A 31 7.52 3.65 -26.78
N GLY A 32 6.25 3.24 -26.82
CA GLY A 32 5.17 4.00 -27.46
C GLY A 32 4.95 5.36 -26.80
N ASN A 33 5.11 5.41 -25.47
CA ASN A 33 5.10 6.63 -24.69
C ASN A 33 6.28 7.57 -25.09
N TYR A 34 7.48 7.04 -25.33
CA TYR A 34 8.63 7.84 -25.78
C TYR A 34 8.46 8.38 -27.21
N LEU A 35 7.98 7.56 -28.14
CA LEU A 35 7.79 7.92 -29.56
C LEU A 35 6.66 8.95 -29.74
N CYS A 36 5.56 8.80 -29.01
CA CYS A 36 4.40 9.72 -29.07
C CYS A 36 4.59 10.94 -28.16
N ARG A 37 5.76 11.59 -28.19
CA ARG A 37 6.03 12.79 -27.38
C ARG A 37 5.40 14.07 -27.95
N ASN A 38 5.11 14.09 -29.25
CA ASN A 38 4.56 15.26 -29.95
C ASN A 38 3.01 15.33 -29.93
N TYR A 39 2.32 14.34 -29.35
CA TYR A 39 0.86 14.31 -29.25
C TYR A 39 0.35 14.81 -27.89
N SER A 40 -0.94 15.16 -27.83
CA SER A 40 -1.61 15.58 -26.59
C SER A 40 -1.48 14.55 -25.47
N VAL A 41 -1.18 15.03 -24.26
CA VAL A 41 -0.91 14.20 -23.06
C VAL A 41 -2.08 13.26 -22.74
N LEU A 42 -3.32 13.71 -22.97
CA LEU A 42 -4.55 12.94 -22.71
C LEU A 42 -4.68 11.70 -23.62
N ALA A 43 -4.34 11.80 -24.90
CA ALA A 43 -4.47 10.67 -25.82
C ALA A 43 -3.47 9.54 -25.47
N ARG A 44 -2.26 9.93 -25.08
CA ARG A 44 -1.19 8.99 -24.69
C ARG A 44 -1.53 8.25 -23.40
N SER A 45 -2.04 8.94 -22.38
CA SER A 45 -2.38 8.29 -21.10
C SER A 45 -3.48 7.25 -21.26
N ILE A 46 -4.46 7.49 -22.14
CA ILE A 46 -5.54 6.53 -22.44
C ILE A 46 -5.00 5.26 -23.12
N VAL A 47 -4.13 5.40 -24.12
CA VAL A 47 -3.52 4.25 -24.81
C VAL A 47 -2.69 3.41 -23.84
N ILE A 48 -1.91 4.05 -22.99
CA ILE A 48 -1.10 3.38 -21.96
C ILE A 48 -2.01 2.66 -20.96
N LEU A 49 -3.09 3.31 -20.50
CA LEU A 49 -4.07 2.69 -19.61
C LEU A 49 -4.67 1.42 -20.21
N ILE A 50 -5.04 1.44 -21.49
CA ILE A 50 -5.59 0.28 -22.19
C ILE A 50 -4.56 -0.87 -22.21
N ILE A 51 -3.30 -0.57 -22.55
CA ILE A 51 -2.24 -1.59 -22.58
C ILE A 51 -1.99 -2.16 -21.18
N VAL A 52 -1.98 -1.32 -20.14
CA VAL A 52 -1.82 -1.75 -18.76
C VAL A 52 -2.97 -2.65 -18.32
N VAL A 53 -4.22 -2.27 -18.62
CA VAL A 53 -5.39 -3.09 -18.30
C VAL A 53 -5.30 -4.49 -18.95
N ILE A 54 -4.89 -4.56 -20.22
CA ILE A 54 -4.70 -5.83 -20.92
C ILE A 54 -3.58 -6.65 -20.27
N ALA A 55 -2.44 -6.02 -19.96
CA ALA A 55 -1.32 -6.69 -19.30
C ALA A 55 -1.70 -7.22 -17.90
N THR A 56 -2.43 -6.44 -17.11
CA THR A 56 -2.96 -6.85 -15.80
C THR A 56 -3.93 -8.01 -15.93
N TYR A 57 -4.83 -7.98 -16.92
CA TYR A 57 -5.75 -9.09 -17.18
C TYR A 57 -5.01 -10.40 -17.47
N ILE A 58 -4.00 -10.35 -18.35
CA ILE A 58 -3.15 -11.51 -18.66
C ILE A 58 -2.39 -11.99 -17.41
N ALA A 59 -1.84 -11.06 -16.62
CA ALA A 59 -1.14 -11.36 -15.38
C ALA A 59 -2.02 -12.09 -14.36
N SER A 60 -3.29 -11.69 -14.19
CA SER A 60 -4.25 -12.36 -13.31
C SER A 60 -4.53 -13.82 -13.72
N THR A 61 -4.33 -14.20 -14.99
CA THR A 61 -4.51 -15.60 -15.43
C THR A 61 -3.30 -16.51 -15.15
N THR A 62 -2.18 -15.96 -14.69
CA THR A 62 -0.94 -16.70 -14.37
C THR A 62 -1.05 -17.36 -12.99
N LYS A 63 -0.26 -18.39 -12.64
CA LYS A 63 -0.40 -19.08 -11.34
C LYS A 63 -0.20 -18.12 -10.16
N ILE A 64 0.82 -17.26 -10.23
CA ILE A 64 1.04 -16.21 -9.23
C ILE A 64 -0.17 -15.26 -9.16
N GLY A 65 -0.70 -14.82 -10.31
CA GLY A 65 -1.88 -13.95 -10.36
C GLY A 65 -3.11 -14.56 -9.68
N LYS A 66 -3.40 -15.84 -9.95
CA LYS A 66 -4.50 -16.57 -9.31
C LYS A 66 -4.30 -16.73 -7.80
N LEU A 67 -3.06 -17.02 -7.37
CA LEU A 67 -2.73 -17.11 -5.95
C LEU A 67 -3.00 -15.80 -5.21
N ILE A 68 -2.65 -14.66 -5.81
CA ILE A 68 -2.90 -13.34 -5.22
C ILE A 68 -4.41 -13.07 -5.10
N VAL A 69 -5.20 -13.45 -6.11
CA VAL A 69 -6.67 -13.29 -6.06
C VAL A 69 -7.29 -14.13 -4.95
N ILE A 70 -6.84 -15.39 -4.81
CA ILE A 70 -7.29 -16.29 -3.75
C ILE A 70 -6.89 -15.73 -2.38
N PHE A 71 -5.63 -15.31 -2.21
CA PHE A 71 -5.13 -14.70 -0.99
C PHE A 71 -5.88 -13.42 -0.62
N GLY A 72 -6.26 -12.60 -1.61
CA GLY A 72 -7.08 -11.40 -1.38
C GLY A 72 -8.48 -11.74 -0.84
N ASN A 73 -9.09 -12.80 -1.36
CA ASN A 73 -10.37 -13.30 -0.85
C ASN A 73 -10.24 -13.87 0.57
N GLU A 74 -9.19 -14.65 0.85
CA GLU A 74 -8.90 -15.17 2.19
C GLU A 74 -8.63 -14.03 3.18
N SER A 75 -7.82 -13.04 2.80
CA SER A 75 -7.55 -11.84 3.60
C SER A 75 -8.84 -11.09 3.95
N ARG A 76 -9.79 -10.98 3.02
CA ARG A 76 -11.10 -10.35 3.29
C ARG A 76 -11.90 -11.11 4.33
N THR A 77 -11.81 -12.44 4.34
CA THR A 77 -12.48 -13.27 5.37
C THR A 77 -11.83 -13.10 6.74
N GLU A 78 -10.50 -12.92 6.82
CA GLU A 78 -9.78 -12.64 8.06
C GLU A 78 -10.02 -11.20 8.56
N CYS A 79 -10.05 -10.21 7.66
CA CYS A 79 -10.42 -8.84 8.02
C CYS A 79 -11.83 -8.77 8.63
N ARG A 80 -12.75 -9.64 8.23
CA ARG A 80 -14.09 -9.71 8.82
C ARG A 80 -14.11 -10.34 10.21
N LYS A 81 -13.05 -11.06 10.61
CA LYS A 81 -12.85 -11.54 11.98
C LYS A 81 -12.21 -10.48 12.88
N VAL A 82 -11.72 -9.38 12.31
CA VAL A 82 -11.35 -8.20 13.09
C VAL A 82 -12.63 -7.58 13.62
N VAL A 83 -13.05 -8.06 14.79
CA VAL A 83 -14.09 -7.42 15.58
C VAL A 83 -13.48 -6.10 16.02
N TRP A 84 -13.75 -5.04 15.26
CA TRP A 84 -13.36 -3.71 15.70
C TRP A 84 -14.03 -3.46 17.05
N PRO A 85 -13.27 -3.00 18.06
CA PRO A 85 -13.80 -2.73 19.38
C PRO A 85 -15.02 -1.81 19.29
N SER A 86 -16.01 -2.05 20.14
CA SER A 86 -17.19 -1.19 20.24
C SER A 86 -16.74 0.25 20.49
N TYR A 87 -17.44 1.23 19.93
CA TYR A 87 -17.11 2.66 20.05
C TYR A 87 -16.90 3.10 21.52
N GLN A 88 -17.56 2.42 22.47
CA GLN A 88 -17.42 2.68 23.90
C GLN A 88 -16.02 2.35 24.45
N ASP A 89 -15.40 1.25 24.00
CA ASP A 89 -14.07 0.83 24.48
C ASP A 89 -12.96 1.75 23.92
N GLY A 90 -13.14 2.24 22.70
CA GLY A 90 -12.24 3.23 22.08
C GLY A 90 -12.30 4.60 22.76
N LEU A 91 -13.48 5.04 23.19
CA LEU A 91 -13.64 6.32 23.90
C LEU A 91 -13.03 6.25 25.32
N ASN A 92 -13.21 5.15 26.03
CA ASN A 92 -12.64 4.99 27.37
C ASN A 92 -11.11 5.12 27.36
N THR A 93 -10.45 4.45 26.41
CA THR A 93 -8.98 4.50 26.30
C THR A 93 -8.46 5.86 25.83
N THR A 94 -9.12 6.50 24.86
CA THR A 94 -8.74 7.86 24.40
C THR A 94 -8.95 8.92 25.48
N LEU A 95 -10.01 8.81 26.29
CA LEU A 95 -10.29 9.73 27.39
C LEU A 95 -9.26 9.58 28.52
N ILE A 96 -8.85 8.35 28.85
CA ILE A 96 -7.75 8.10 29.79
C ILE A 96 -6.44 8.74 29.28
N VAL A 97 -6.06 8.48 28.03
CA VAL A 97 -4.82 9.03 27.45
C VAL A 97 -4.86 10.56 27.37
N THR A 98 -6.00 11.13 26.97
CA THR A 98 -6.22 12.58 26.91
C THR A 98 -6.10 13.20 28.31
N GLY A 99 -6.71 12.58 29.33
CA GLY A 99 -6.60 13.02 30.72
C GLY A 99 -5.16 13.06 31.22
N VAL A 100 -4.40 11.97 31.01
CA VAL A 100 -2.98 11.91 31.40
C VAL A 100 -2.14 12.96 30.66
N THR A 101 -2.42 13.18 29.37
CA THR A 101 -1.70 14.16 28.56
C THR A 101 -1.97 15.59 29.02
N ILE A 102 -3.21 15.93 29.39
CA ILE A 102 -3.57 17.23 29.96
C ILE A 102 -2.82 17.46 31.29
N ILE A 103 -2.79 16.45 32.17
CA ILE A 103 -2.09 16.55 33.46
C ILE A 103 -0.60 16.82 33.24
N MET A 104 0.04 16.04 32.37
CA MET A 104 1.47 16.21 32.06
C MET A 104 1.75 17.57 31.43
N SER A 105 0.95 18.00 30.45
CA SER A 105 1.09 19.31 29.82
C SER A 105 0.95 20.45 30.83
N LEU A 106 0.03 20.36 31.78
CA LEU A 106 -0.18 21.38 32.80
C LEU A 106 1.00 21.44 33.79
N LEU A 107 1.52 20.28 34.19
CA LEU A 107 2.67 20.18 35.10
C LEU A 107 3.93 20.77 34.47
N LEU A 108 4.24 20.40 33.22
CA LEU A 108 5.35 20.99 32.47
C LEU A 108 5.18 22.51 32.34
N TRP A 109 4.04 22.97 31.81
CA TRP A 109 3.78 24.40 31.65
C TRP A 109 3.94 25.20 32.94
N GLY A 110 3.44 24.69 34.08
CA GLY A 110 3.60 25.34 35.37
C GLY A 110 5.07 25.43 35.82
N LEU A 111 5.81 24.33 35.69
CA LEU A 111 7.22 24.28 36.06
C LEU A 111 8.08 25.19 35.18
N ASP A 112 7.88 25.15 33.85
CA ASP A 112 8.56 26.02 32.89
C ASP A 112 8.30 27.51 33.18
N THR A 113 7.05 27.88 33.48
CA THR A 113 6.67 29.27 33.80
C THR A 113 7.36 29.78 35.06
N ILE A 114 7.43 28.94 36.11
CA ILE A 114 8.10 29.28 37.37
C ILE A 114 9.61 29.44 37.15
N LEU A 115 10.23 28.54 36.39
CA LEU A 115 11.66 28.56 36.11
C LEU A 115 12.05 29.84 35.33
N VAL A 116 11.28 30.19 34.29
CA VAL A 116 11.47 31.45 33.53
C VAL A 116 11.28 32.67 34.42
N HIS A 117 10.28 32.67 35.31
CA HIS A 117 10.07 33.79 36.23
C HIS A 117 11.26 33.99 37.16
N ILE A 118 11.79 32.92 37.74
CA ILE A 118 12.97 32.96 38.62
C ILE A 118 14.21 33.47 37.88
N ILE A 119 14.48 32.94 36.68
CA ILE A 119 15.62 33.37 35.86
C ILE A 119 15.48 34.85 35.49
N SER A 120 14.29 35.28 35.06
CA SER A 120 14.06 36.68 34.64
C SER A 120 14.19 37.66 35.81
N PHE A 121 13.77 37.28 37.01
CA PHE A 121 13.97 38.09 38.22
C PHE A 121 15.46 38.18 38.57
N GLY A 122 16.18 37.06 38.49
CA GLY A 122 17.62 37.01 38.76
C GLY A 122 18.48 37.76 37.74
N LEU A 123 18.08 37.79 36.46
CA LEU A 123 18.77 38.57 35.41
C LEU A 123 18.47 40.08 35.51
N ARG A 124 17.34 40.44 36.13
CA ARG A 124 16.88 41.83 36.26
C ARG A 124 17.41 42.52 37.53
N LEU A 125 17.98 41.77 38.48
CA LEU A 125 18.64 42.26 39.68
C LEU A 125 20.12 42.56 39.39
#